data_AF-A0A2N1R588-F1
#
_entry.id   AF-A0A2N1R588-F1
#
_cell.length_a   1.000
_cell.length_b   1.000
_cell.length_c   1.000
_cell.angle_alpha   90.00
_cell.angle_beta   90.00
_cell.angle_gamma   90.00
#
_symmetry.space_group_name_H-M   'P 1'
#
loop_
_entity.id
_entity.type
_entity.pdbx_description
1 polymer ?
#
loop_
_entity_poly.entity_id
_entity_poly.type
_entity_poly.pdbx_seq_one_letter_code
_entity_poly.pdbx_strand_id
1 'polypeptide(L)'
;MSKSGFDSSFAAAMAVVALAVAVAGFTSTYAAGQASAYFSQALDKAMGGPPRHSTWITLRDGYVLGRAEPKNGNVAYVIVARRPGGEYRVALNVDADGSVIKTTPLGASNGFPYARRLGLLFERTMTGGFSDDHSPLDVAIQPLVINAIESVARLERQRTEELK
;
A
#
# COMPACT_ATOMS: atom_id res chain seq x y z
N MET A 1 -39.96 -24.12 39.97
CA MET A 1 -39.49 -23.30 38.83
C MET A 1 -38.15 -22.71 39.21
N SER A 2 -37.04 -23.31 38.75
CA SER A 2 -35.70 -22.78 38.95
C SER A 2 -35.54 -21.54 38.10
N LYS A 3 -35.41 -20.36 38.71
CA LYS A 3 -34.97 -19.15 38.01
C LYS A 3 -33.51 -19.39 37.65
N SER A 4 -33.21 -19.69 36.39
CA SER A 4 -31.85 -19.62 35.86
C SER A 4 -31.44 -18.14 35.92
N GLY A 5 -30.88 -17.73 37.05
CA GLY A 5 -30.31 -16.40 37.22
C GLY A 5 -29.20 -16.26 36.18
N PHE A 6 -29.31 -15.23 35.35
CA PHE A 6 -28.28 -14.89 34.37
C PHE A 6 -26.94 -14.76 35.13
N ASP A 7 -25.98 -15.60 34.80
CA ASP A 7 -24.72 -15.69 35.53
C ASP A 7 -23.96 -14.37 35.38
N SER A 8 -23.76 -13.66 36.49
CA SER A 8 -23.05 -12.38 36.51
C SER A 8 -21.62 -12.52 35.99
N SER A 9 -21.04 -13.71 36.10
CA SER A 9 -19.73 -14.06 35.54
C SER A 9 -19.76 -14.04 34.01
N PHE A 10 -20.84 -14.53 33.41
CA PHE A 10 -21.05 -14.48 31.96
C PHE A 10 -21.29 -13.05 31.48
N ALA A 11 -22.08 -12.26 32.21
CA ALA A 11 -22.29 -10.84 31.91
C ALA A 11 -20.97 -10.04 32.00
N ALA A 12 -20.15 -10.30 33.02
CA ALA A 12 -18.85 -9.68 33.18
C ALA A 12 -17.89 -10.06 32.04
N ALA A 13 -17.84 -11.35 31.65
CA ALA A 13 -17.03 -11.80 30.53
C ALA A 13 -17.44 -11.10 29.20
N MET A 14 -18.74 -11.00 28.93
CA MET A 14 -19.24 -10.29 27.75
C MET A 14 -18.90 -8.80 27.76
N ALA A 15 -18.98 -8.15 28.93
CA ALA A 15 -18.59 -6.74 29.07
C ALA A 15 -17.09 -6.53 28.81
N VAL A 16 -16.23 -7.43 29.28
CA VAL A 16 -14.78 -7.39 29.01
C VAL A 16 -14.49 -7.60 27.53
N VAL A 17 -15.14 -8.57 26.88
CA VAL A 17 -14.99 -8.78 25.43
C VAL A 17 -15.46 -7.57 24.64
N ALA A 18 -16.62 -6.99 24.98
CA ALA A 18 -17.12 -5.79 24.32
C ALA A 18 -16.16 -4.60 24.47
N LEU A 19 -15.60 -4.40 25.67
CA LEU A 19 -14.60 -3.38 25.92
C LEU A 19 -13.32 -3.63 25.10
N ALA A 20 -12.83 -4.88 25.05
CA ALA A 20 -11.65 -5.24 24.27
C ALA A 20 -11.88 -4.98 22.77
N VAL A 21 -13.06 -5.31 22.24
CA VAL A 21 -13.43 -5.03 20.84
C VAL A 21 -13.51 -3.53 20.58
N ALA A 22 -14.09 -2.75 21.50
CA ALA A 22 -14.15 -1.28 21.37
C ALA A 22 -12.75 -0.65 21.36
N VAL A 23 -11.86 -1.09 22.27
CA VAL A 23 -10.47 -0.63 22.34
C VAL A 23 -9.69 -1.05 21.09
N ALA A 24 -9.86 -2.28 20.61
CA ALA A 24 -9.26 -2.76 19.38
C ALA A 24 -9.74 -1.96 18.15
N GLY A 25 -11.04 -1.64 18.10
CA GLY A 25 -11.61 -0.77 17.06
C GLY A 25 -10.99 0.62 17.07
N PHE A 26 -10.91 1.26 18.24
CA PHE A 26 -10.35 2.61 18.37
C PHE A 26 -8.84 2.67 18.06
N THR A 27 -8.08 1.69 18.55
CA THR A 27 -6.64 1.61 18.25
C THR A 27 -6.38 1.34 16.77
N SER A 28 -7.22 0.53 16.12
CA SER A 28 -7.15 0.27 14.69
C SER A 28 -7.40 1.54 13.86
N THR A 29 -8.45 2.31 14.17
CA THR A 29 -8.76 3.57 13.45
C THR A 29 -7.68 4.62 13.66
N TYR A 30 -7.16 4.74 14.88
CA TYR A 30 -6.05 5.65 15.20
C TYR A 30 -4.77 5.28 14.42
N ALA A 31 -4.39 4.00 14.43
CA ALA A 31 -3.23 3.51 13.69
C ALA A 31 -3.39 3.70 12.17
N ALA A 32 -4.58 3.48 11.63
CA ALA A 32 -4.89 3.72 10.23
C ALA A 32 -4.76 5.21 9.87
N GLY A 33 -5.22 6.11 10.74
CA GLY A 33 -5.07 7.56 10.58
C GLY A 33 -3.60 8.00 10.56
N GLN A 34 -2.79 7.50 11.49
CA GLN A 34 -1.36 7.79 11.50
C GLN A 34 -0.63 7.25 10.27
N ALA A 35 -0.93 6.01 9.87
CA ALA A 35 -0.34 5.40 8.67
C ALA A 35 -0.69 6.21 7.41
N SER A 36 -1.95 6.60 7.27
CA SER A 36 -2.44 7.47 6.19
C SER A 36 -1.67 8.78 6.09
N ALA A 37 -1.51 9.49 7.22
CA ALA A 37 -0.76 10.74 7.27
C ALA A 37 0.72 10.52 6.91
N TYR A 38 1.34 9.46 7.44
CA TYR A 38 2.72 9.10 7.14
C TYR A 38 2.95 8.83 5.66
N PHE A 39 2.12 7.99 5.02
CA PHE A 39 2.28 7.64 3.62
C PHE A 39 2.00 8.83 2.71
N SER A 40 0.97 9.64 3.02
CA SER A 40 0.69 10.86 2.26
C SER A 40 1.89 11.82 2.31
N GLN A 41 2.47 12.03 3.49
CA GLN A 41 3.64 12.90 3.63
C GLN A 41 4.89 12.31 2.95
N ALA A 42 5.13 11.01 3.06
CA ALA A 42 6.24 10.34 2.40
C ALA A 42 6.14 10.46 0.87
N LEU A 43 4.93 10.33 0.35
CA LEU A 43 4.61 10.44 -1.06
C LEU A 43 4.76 11.87 -1.58
N ASP A 44 4.23 12.86 -0.85
CA ASP A 44 4.39 14.29 -1.17
C ASP A 44 5.87 14.69 -1.21
N LYS A 45 6.66 14.25 -0.22
CA LYS A 45 8.11 14.48 -0.18
C LYS A 45 8.83 13.83 -1.36
N ALA A 46 8.49 12.59 -1.69
CA ALA A 46 9.19 11.84 -2.73
C ALA A 46 8.86 12.35 -4.14
N MET A 47 7.62 12.80 -4.38
CA MET A 47 7.19 13.24 -5.71
C MET A 47 7.51 14.70 -6.05
N GLY A 48 8.02 15.50 -5.11
CA GLY A 48 8.66 16.79 -5.39
C GLY A 48 7.74 17.88 -5.95
N GLY A 49 6.48 17.93 -5.51
CA GLY A 49 5.50 18.95 -5.91
C GLY A 49 4.87 19.70 -4.72
N PRO A 50 3.96 20.66 -4.96
CA PRO A 50 3.15 21.24 -3.90
C PRO A 50 2.36 20.12 -3.18
N PRO A 51 2.08 20.25 -1.87
CA PRO A 51 1.36 19.24 -1.10
C PRO A 51 0.08 18.88 -1.84
N ARG A 52 -0.08 17.60 -2.23
CA ARG A 52 -1.20 17.20 -3.09
C ARG A 52 -2.56 17.30 -2.38
N HIS A 53 -2.54 17.54 -1.06
CA HIS A 53 -3.68 17.37 -0.16
C HIS A 53 -4.45 16.09 -0.50
N SER A 54 -3.68 15.02 -0.73
CA SER A 54 -4.23 13.77 -1.24
C SER A 54 -4.98 13.04 -0.15
N THR A 55 -6.14 12.48 -0.50
CA THR A 55 -6.81 11.52 0.38
C THR A 55 -6.13 10.17 0.19
N TRP A 56 -5.65 9.59 1.29
CA TRP A 56 -5.13 8.23 1.30
C TRP A 56 -6.25 7.21 1.45
N ILE A 57 -6.23 6.19 0.61
CA ILE A 57 -7.14 5.06 0.64
C ILE A 57 -6.30 3.80 0.84
N THR A 58 -6.59 3.06 1.90
CA THR A 58 -5.92 1.78 2.18
C THR A 58 -6.62 0.68 1.40
N LEU A 59 -5.87 -0.06 0.57
CA LEU A 59 -6.42 -1.10 -0.31
C LEU A 59 -6.00 -2.52 0.14
N ARG A 60 -4.73 -2.69 0.54
CA ARG A 60 -4.17 -4.00 0.96
C ARG A 60 -4.46 -5.14 -0.03
N ASP A 61 -4.29 -4.89 -1.33
CA ASP A 61 -4.44 -5.89 -2.39
C ASP A 61 -3.06 -6.36 -2.87
N GLY A 62 -2.67 -7.57 -2.47
CA GLY A 62 -1.35 -8.14 -2.79
C GLY A 62 -0.21 -7.26 -2.30
N TYR A 63 0.57 -6.72 -3.24
CA TYR A 63 1.68 -5.80 -2.94
C TYR A 63 1.25 -4.33 -2.84
N VAL A 64 0.00 -4.02 -3.15
CA VAL A 64 -0.54 -2.66 -3.12
C VAL A 64 -1.01 -2.34 -1.70
N LEU A 65 -0.31 -1.42 -1.04
CA LEU A 65 -0.69 -1.00 0.31
C LEU A 65 -1.93 -0.09 0.27
N GLY A 66 -1.93 0.86 -0.66
CA GLY A 66 -2.97 1.86 -0.80
C GLY A 66 -2.66 2.84 -1.91
N ARG A 67 -3.58 3.78 -2.10
CA ARG A 67 -3.45 4.86 -3.09
C ARG A 67 -3.63 6.21 -2.44
N ALA A 68 -2.94 7.19 -2.99
CA ALA A 68 -3.13 8.59 -2.72
C ALA A 68 -3.83 9.22 -3.91
N GLU A 69 -5.02 9.76 -3.66
CA GLU A 69 -5.81 10.49 -4.64
C GLU A 69 -5.61 11.99 -4.44
N PRO A 70 -4.80 12.66 -5.27
CA PRO A 70 -4.67 14.11 -5.20
C PRO A 70 -5.96 14.78 -5.67
N LYS A 71 -6.20 16.03 -5.22
CA LYS A 71 -7.32 16.82 -5.75
C LYS A 71 -7.18 17.10 -7.24
N ASN A 72 -5.94 17.34 -7.70
CA ASN A 72 -5.60 17.59 -9.09
C ASN A 72 -4.35 16.77 -9.47
N GLY A 73 -4.40 16.11 -10.62
CA GLY A 73 -3.30 15.32 -11.17
C GLY A 73 -3.45 13.81 -10.95
N ASN A 74 -2.34 13.11 -11.18
CA ASN A 74 -2.34 11.67 -11.35
C ASN A 74 -2.32 10.93 -10.00
N VAL A 75 -3.07 9.84 -9.92
CA VAL A 75 -3.16 8.99 -8.72
C VAL A 75 -1.84 8.28 -8.51
N ALA A 76 -1.45 8.13 -7.24
CA ALA A 76 -0.26 7.37 -6.91
C ALA A 76 -0.59 6.17 -6.02
N TYR A 77 -0.15 4.99 -6.43
CA TYR A 77 -0.26 3.76 -5.66
C TYR A 77 1.05 3.49 -4.93
N VAL A 78 0.97 3.03 -3.69
CA VAL A 78 2.16 2.61 -2.93
C VAL A 78 2.24 1.11 -2.93
N ILE A 79 3.35 0.60 -3.47
CA ILE A 79 3.70 -0.80 -3.46
C ILE A 79 4.66 -1.05 -2.30
N VAL A 80 4.40 -2.14 -1.59
CA VAL A 80 5.18 -2.61 -0.46
C VAL A 80 5.57 -4.07 -0.69
N ALA A 81 6.86 -4.30 -0.92
CA ALA A 81 7.44 -5.63 -0.99
C ALA A 81 8.13 -5.95 0.35
N ARG A 82 7.54 -6.85 1.13
CA ARG A 82 8.06 -7.28 2.45
C ARG A 82 8.83 -8.58 2.34
N ARG A 83 9.97 -8.66 3.04
CA ARG A 83 10.74 -9.88 3.27
C ARG A 83 11.12 -9.94 4.76
N PRO A 84 11.41 -11.12 5.31
CA PRO A 84 12.01 -11.21 6.64
C PRO A 84 13.28 -10.33 6.69
N GLY A 85 13.34 -9.43 7.68
CA GLY A 85 14.48 -8.52 7.84
C GLY A 85 14.45 -7.26 6.98
N GLY A 86 13.44 -7.05 6.11
CA GLY A 86 13.36 -5.79 5.37
C GLY A 86 12.14 -5.51 4.51
N GLU A 87 12.00 -4.26 4.10
CA GLU A 87 10.88 -3.77 3.29
C GLU A 87 11.39 -2.85 2.18
N TYR A 88 10.87 -3.06 0.97
CA TYR A 88 11.03 -2.14 -0.14
C TYR A 88 9.71 -1.44 -0.43
N ARG A 89 9.74 -0.11 -0.56
CA ARG A 89 8.57 0.73 -0.83
C ARG A 89 8.80 1.56 -2.08
N VAL A 90 7.81 1.59 -2.96
CA VAL A 90 7.83 2.41 -4.18
C VAL A 90 6.45 3.00 -4.44
N ALA A 91 6.41 4.26 -4.83
CA ALA A 91 5.21 4.92 -5.35
C ALA A 91 5.17 4.76 -6.87
N LEU A 92 4.02 4.35 -7.39
CA LEU A 92 3.70 4.28 -8.81
C LEU A 92 2.71 5.41 -9.11
N ASN A 93 3.11 6.41 -9.89
CA ASN A 93 2.21 7.44 -10.39
C ASN A 93 1.53 6.91 -11.66
N VAL A 94 0.22 6.97 -11.73
CA VAL A 94 -0.60 6.26 -12.71
C VAL A 94 -1.50 7.24 -13.44
N ASP A 95 -1.61 7.08 -14.76
CA ASP A 95 -2.54 7.86 -15.57
C ASP A 95 -4.00 7.36 -15.43
N ALA A 96 -4.95 8.09 -16.01
CA ALA A 96 -6.37 7.75 -15.97
C ALA A 96 -6.71 6.39 -16.62
N ASP A 97 -5.84 5.87 -17.49
CA ASP A 97 -5.98 4.57 -18.15
C ASP A 97 -5.38 3.39 -17.34
N GLY A 98 -4.77 3.67 -16.19
CA GLY A 98 -4.08 2.66 -15.38
C GLY A 98 -2.63 2.39 -15.77
N SER A 99 -2.09 3.12 -16.75
CA SER A 99 -0.67 3.03 -17.13
C SER A 99 0.22 3.73 -16.10
N VAL A 100 1.36 3.11 -15.78
CA VAL A 100 2.31 3.68 -14.81
C VAL A 100 3.23 4.66 -15.54
N ILE A 101 3.18 5.93 -15.13
CA ILE A 101 3.95 7.04 -15.72
C ILE A 101 5.32 7.16 -15.06
N LYS A 102 5.37 7.00 -13.73
CA LYS A 102 6.60 7.23 -12.96
C LYS A 102 6.65 6.37 -11.71
N THR A 103 7.80 5.78 -11.44
CA THR A 103 8.11 5.13 -10.15
C THR A 103 8.99 6.03 -9.30
N THR A 104 8.69 6.13 -8.01
CA THR A 104 9.51 6.87 -7.05
C THR A 104 9.72 6.02 -5.80
N PRO A 105 10.96 5.57 -5.49
CA PRO A 105 11.24 4.86 -4.25
C PRO A 105 10.87 5.70 -3.02
N LEU A 106 10.09 5.14 -2.09
CA LEU A 106 9.65 5.83 -0.88
C LEU A 106 10.57 5.49 0.30
N GLY A 107 11.78 6.06 0.29
CA GLY A 107 12.71 5.99 1.41
C GLY A 107 13.30 4.61 1.70
N ALA A 108 13.87 4.47 2.90
CA ALA A 108 14.84 3.45 3.28
C ALA A 108 14.35 2.03 3.02
N SER A 109 15.07 1.33 2.15
CA SER A 109 14.91 -0.10 1.87
C SER A 109 15.54 -0.91 3.00
N ASN A 110 15.13 -0.64 4.23
CA ASN A 110 15.77 -1.16 5.44
C ASN A 110 15.92 -2.67 5.33
N GLY A 111 17.16 -3.16 5.27
CA GLY A 111 17.48 -4.58 5.20
C GLY A 111 17.02 -5.32 3.95
N PHE A 112 16.60 -4.62 2.88
CA PHE A 112 16.20 -5.28 1.63
C PHE A 112 17.40 -5.37 0.66
N PRO A 113 18.06 -6.54 0.52
CA PRO A 113 19.34 -6.66 -0.18
C PRO A 113 19.27 -6.36 -1.68
N TYR A 114 18.07 -6.38 -2.27
CA TYR A 114 17.85 -6.20 -3.72
C TYR A 114 17.09 -4.92 -4.08
N ALA A 115 17.04 -3.94 -3.18
CA ALA A 115 16.23 -2.74 -3.37
C ALA A 115 16.61 -1.94 -4.63
N ARG A 116 17.91 -1.84 -4.91
CA ARG A 116 18.42 -1.20 -6.13
C ARG A 116 17.95 -1.95 -7.38
N ARG A 117 18.01 -3.28 -7.37
CA ARG A 117 17.56 -4.12 -8.50
C ARG A 117 16.05 -4.01 -8.72
N LEU A 118 15.26 -3.97 -7.64
CA LEU A 118 13.83 -3.70 -7.74
C LEU A 118 13.54 -2.34 -8.39
N GLY A 119 14.23 -1.28 -7.97
CA GLY A 119 14.08 0.04 -8.58
C GLY A 119 14.36 0.03 -10.08
N LEU A 120 15.46 -0.60 -10.49
CA LEU A 120 15.81 -0.76 -11.90
C LEU A 120 14.77 -1.58 -12.68
N LEU A 121 14.23 -2.66 -12.08
CA LEU A 121 13.21 -3.48 -12.73
C LEU A 121 11.88 -2.74 -12.89
N PHE A 122 11.48 -1.95 -11.90
CA PHE A 122 10.30 -1.08 -12.01
C PHE A 122 10.47 -0.08 -13.16
N GLU A 123 11.63 0.60 -13.23
CA GLU A 123 11.95 1.54 -14.31
C GLU A 123 12.00 0.88 -15.69
N ARG A 124 12.65 -0.29 -15.78
CA ARG A 124 12.78 -1.09 -17.01
C ARG A 124 11.42 -1.55 -17.52
N THR A 125 10.57 -2.06 -16.63
CA THR A 125 9.25 -2.59 -17.00
C THR A 125 8.32 -1.49 -17.51
N MET A 126 8.46 -0.25 -17.03
CA MET A 126 7.67 0.88 -17.53
C MET A 126 8.18 1.43 -18.86
N THR A 127 9.50 1.60 -19.00
CA THR A 127 10.10 2.28 -20.16
C THR A 127 10.30 1.37 -21.36
N GLY A 128 10.15 0.05 -21.19
CA GLY A 128 10.42 -0.94 -22.24
C GLY A 128 11.89 -0.98 -22.69
N GLY A 129 12.78 -0.26 -21.99
CA GLY A 129 14.18 -0.11 -22.36
C GLY A 129 14.99 -1.37 -22.03
N PHE A 130 15.82 -1.82 -22.98
CA PHE A 130 16.88 -2.78 -22.68
C PHE A 130 18.02 -2.01 -22.01
N SER A 131 18.35 -2.38 -20.78
CA SER A 131 19.49 -1.83 -20.04
C SER A 131 20.54 -2.93 -19.96
N ASP A 132 21.77 -2.63 -20.35
CA ASP A 132 22.89 -3.60 -20.32
C ASP A 132 23.22 -4.12 -18.91
N ASP A 133 22.65 -3.52 -17.87
CA ASP A 133 22.78 -3.94 -16.48
C ASP A 133 21.77 -5.05 -16.12
N HIS A 134 21.95 -6.22 -16.75
CA HIS A 134 21.17 -7.42 -16.47
C HIS A 134 21.80 -8.24 -15.33
N SER A 135 20.98 -8.61 -14.35
CA SER A 135 21.37 -9.52 -13.27
C SER A 135 20.62 -10.85 -13.39
N PRO A 136 21.24 -12.00 -13.10
CA PRO A 136 20.52 -13.29 -13.02
C PRO A 136 19.37 -13.27 -12.01
N LEU A 137 19.44 -12.41 -10.98
CA LEU A 137 18.38 -12.22 -9.99
C LEU A 137 17.15 -11.52 -10.58
N ASP A 138 17.29 -10.82 -11.71
CA ASP A 138 16.18 -10.12 -12.35
C ASP A 138 15.07 -11.10 -12.73
N VAL A 139 15.43 -12.29 -13.24
CA VAL A 139 14.49 -13.35 -13.62
C VAL A 139 13.63 -13.80 -12.43
N ALA A 140 14.22 -13.85 -11.23
CA ALA A 140 13.51 -14.28 -10.03
C ALA A 140 12.61 -13.19 -9.44
N ILE A 141 12.91 -11.91 -9.69
CA ILE A 141 12.24 -10.76 -9.08
C ILE A 141 11.22 -10.13 -10.04
N GLN A 142 11.43 -10.24 -11.35
CA GLN A 142 10.58 -9.67 -12.39
C GLN A 142 9.09 -10.06 -12.27
N PRO A 143 8.71 -11.31 -11.96
CA PRO A 143 7.30 -11.66 -11.78
C PRO A 143 6.62 -10.85 -10.66
N LEU A 144 7.36 -10.50 -9.60
CA LEU A 144 6.82 -9.66 -8.52
C LEU A 144 6.50 -8.25 -9.01
N VAL A 145 7.40 -7.66 -9.81
CA VAL A 145 7.23 -6.32 -10.39
C VAL A 145 6.05 -6.29 -11.36
N ILE A 146 5.97 -7.28 -12.25
CA ILE A 146 4.86 -7.42 -13.22
C ILE A 146 3.53 -7.57 -12.48
N ASN A 147 3.44 -8.51 -11.51
CA ASN A 147 2.22 -8.72 -10.74
C ASN A 147 1.78 -7.45 -9.97
N ALA A 148 2.73 -6.64 -9.47
CA ALA A 148 2.43 -5.40 -8.79
C ALA A 148 1.85 -4.35 -9.74
N ILE A 149 2.45 -4.19 -10.92
CA ILE A 149 1.97 -3.26 -11.97
C ILE A 149 0.58 -3.71 -12.48
N GLU A 150 0.40 -5.00 -12.75
CA GLU A 150 -0.89 -5.55 -13.18
C GLU A 150 -1.98 -5.36 -12.12
N SER A 151 -1.64 -5.52 -10.84
CA SER A 151 -2.58 -5.28 -9.74
C SER A 151 -2.99 -3.81 -9.70
N VAL A 152 -2.06 -2.87 -9.90
CA VAL A 152 -2.38 -1.44 -9.99
C VAL A 152 -3.26 -1.13 -11.21
N ALA A 153 -2.93 -1.67 -12.38
CA ALA A 153 -3.74 -1.49 -13.58
C ALA A 153 -5.14 -2.08 -13.44
N ARG A 154 -5.30 -3.21 -12.72
CA ARG A 154 -6.61 -3.79 -12.39
C ARG A 154 -7.39 -2.88 -11.44
N LEU A 155 -6.75 -2.39 -10.37
CA LEU A 155 -7.38 -1.52 -9.38
C LEU A 155 -7.82 -0.18 -9.99
N GLU A 156 -7.04 0.38 -10.92
CA GLU A 156 -7.44 1.62 -11.60
C GLU A 156 -8.60 1.39 -12.57
N ARG A 157 -8.62 0.26 -13.29
CA ARG A 157 -9.76 -0.11 -14.14
C ARG A 157 -11.04 -0.25 -13.33
N GLN A 158 -11.00 -0.96 -12.21
CA GLN A 158 -12.15 -1.11 -11.31
C GLN A 158 -12.64 0.24 -10.80
N ARG A 159 -11.73 1.12 -10.38
CA ARG A 159 -12.07 2.48 -9.94
C ARG A 159 -12.78 3.27 -11.06
N THR A 160 -12.26 3.23 -12.28
CA THR A 160 -12.84 3.96 -13.41
C THR A 160 -14.20 3.40 -13.83
N GLU A 161 -14.44 2.10 -13.63
CA GLU A 161 -15.77 1.48 -13.82
C GLU A 161 -16.76 1.93 -12.74
N GLU A 162 -16.34 1.99 -11.47
CA GLU A 162 -17.18 2.44 -10.34
C GLU A 162 -17.57 3.93 -10.41
N LEU A 163 -16.81 4.74 -11.13
CA LEU A 163 -17.07 6.17 -11.31
C LEU A 163 -17.99 6.49 -12.50
N LYS A 164 -18.33 5.50 -13.34
CA LYS A 164 -19.25 5.64 -14.48
C LYS A 164 -20.69 5.31 -14.07
#